data_AF-A0A845JZS6-F1
#
_entry.id   AF-A0A845JZS6-F1
#
_cell.length_a   1.000
_cell.length_b   1.000
_cell.length_c   1.000
_cell.angle_alpha   90.00
_cell.angle_beta   90.00
_cell.angle_gamma   90.00
#
_symmetry.space_group_name_H-M   'P 1'
#
loop_
_entity.id
_entity.type
_entity.pdbx_description
1 polymer ?
#
loop_
_entity_poly.entity_id
_entity_poly.type
_entity_poly.pdbx_seq_one_letter_code
_entity_poly.pdbx_strand_id
1 'polypeptide(L)'
;MDFINNLSVKQKVFGAIAILLVVIVISAVMIFSSLSSARENLETYNALGRQRMLSQAMGKAGLGYAMAKSRKKTIEQQVTDLDRYITKMRGTYAKTIIGTAKKTGLAISMDPANEPHPAVPFPATFTRMTNEKFGKGKDFGIDIISEDPINPKQGLKTELDREANTYLKENPNKVFNKVYEENGKLIIGLYTTDKAVVPGCASCHSAMKNGKQFKVGDTLGIRSYKLVFSSDIALGRSELNATVDEYNSAKKIFSETLNAVKNGGKYPVDLKMTKYREVEAATDPNTQSMIKTVESQFKSYMGSVDKLINAEINSIPFRKAQAEILTGSNKLRKVSNDLVAVWGHLVETEQDNIQNLVTMSSLLSLVILIGISIFIGKSVIQPVINISRSLAGTSSGNLHQPQLPVTSNDEIGTLSKSCNLLMQRLQGFIGSSKDI
;
A
#
# COMPACT_ATOMS: atom_id res chain seq x y z
N MET A 1 51.47 -45.21 -4.50
CA MET A 1 51.11 -45.96 -3.28
C MET A 1 52.16 -45.83 -2.18
N ASP A 2 53.43 -45.64 -2.53
CA ASP A 2 54.53 -45.58 -1.55
C ASP A 2 54.44 -44.42 -0.54
N PHE A 3 53.90 -43.26 -0.95
CA PHE A 3 53.67 -42.14 -0.03
C PHE A 3 52.72 -42.49 1.11
N ILE A 4 51.59 -43.13 0.80
CA ILE A 4 50.57 -43.51 1.80
C ILE A 4 51.11 -44.58 2.75
N ASN A 5 51.92 -45.51 2.25
CA ASN A 5 52.50 -46.59 3.04
C ASN A 5 53.55 -46.13 4.05
N ASN A 6 54.07 -44.90 3.90
CA ASN A 6 55.04 -44.27 4.77
C ASN A 6 54.42 -43.30 5.80
N LEU A 7 53.11 -43.02 5.72
CA LEU A 7 52.42 -42.17 6.70
C LEU A 7 52.14 -42.93 7.99
N SER A 8 52.26 -42.26 9.14
CA SER A 8 51.83 -42.84 10.43
C SER A 8 50.33 -43.13 10.46
N VAL A 9 49.91 -44.06 11.30
CA VAL A 9 48.48 -44.35 11.53
C VAL A 9 47.72 -43.08 11.91
N LYS A 10 48.32 -42.23 12.76
CA LYS A 10 47.76 -40.92 13.12
C LYS A 10 47.53 -40.05 11.89
N GLN A 11 48.54 -39.89 11.03
CA GLN A 11 48.44 -39.08 9.82
C GLN A 11 47.39 -39.62 8.83
N LYS A 12 47.28 -40.95 8.69
CA LYS A 12 46.27 -41.58 7.84
C LYS A 12 44.85 -41.30 8.30
N VAL A 13 44.58 -41.48 9.59
CA VAL A 13 43.24 -41.26 10.17
C VAL A 13 42.88 -39.77 10.17
N PHE A 14 43.76 -38.91 10.69
CA PHE A 14 43.50 -37.46 10.73
C PHE A 14 43.45 -36.85 9.32
N GLY A 15 44.29 -37.31 8.38
CA GLY A 15 44.25 -36.86 6.99
C GLY A 15 42.93 -37.22 6.29
N ALA A 16 42.45 -38.45 6.49
CA ALA A 16 41.16 -38.89 5.95
C ALA A 16 39.99 -38.06 6.51
N ILE A 17 39.97 -37.82 7.82
CA ILE A 17 38.96 -36.99 8.48
C ILE A 17 39.07 -35.53 8.03
N ALA A 18 40.28 -34.99 7.89
CA ALA A 18 40.51 -33.61 7.44
C ALA A 18 39.98 -33.37 6.02
N ILE A 19 40.16 -34.32 5.10
CA ILE A 19 39.60 -34.23 3.75
C ILE A 19 38.07 -34.13 3.80
N LEU A 20 37.42 -34.98 4.59
CA LEU A 20 35.97 -34.94 4.75
C LEU A 20 35.52 -33.60 5.35
N LEU A 21 36.20 -33.11 6.40
CA LEU A 21 35.88 -31.83 7.03
C LEU A 21 36.01 -30.66 6.07
N VAL A 22 37.06 -30.62 5.23
CA VAL A 22 37.24 -29.57 4.23
C VAL A 22 36.08 -29.57 3.22
N VAL A 23 35.67 -30.74 2.73
CA VAL A 23 34.54 -30.85 1.78
C VAL A 23 33.22 -30.40 2.42
N ILE A 24 32.98 -30.78 3.68
CA ILE A 24 31.79 -30.36 4.43
C ILE A 24 31.79 -28.83 4.60
N VAL A 25 32.90 -28.22 4.99
CA VAL A 25 33.01 -26.77 5.20
C VAL A 25 32.78 -26.01 3.89
N ILE A 26 33.39 -26.43 2.78
CA ILE A 26 33.20 -25.80 1.47
C ILE A 26 31.74 -25.90 1.04
N SER A 27 31.14 -27.09 1.16
CA SER A 27 29.74 -27.31 0.82
C SER A 27 28.81 -26.44 1.67
N ALA A 28 29.07 -26.37 2.98
CA ALA A 28 28.30 -25.53 3.89
C ALA A 28 28.39 -24.05 3.50
N VAL A 29 29.59 -23.51 3.22
CA VAL A 29 29.76 -22.11 2.78
C VAL A 29 28.99 -21.82 1.49
N MET A 30 29.07 -22.71 0.51
CA MET A 30 28.31 -22.57 -0.74
C MET A 30 26.80 -22.57 -0.49
N ILE A 31 26.30 -23.53 0.30
CA ILE A 31 24.87 -23.64 0.64
C ILE A 31 24.39 -22.40 1.40
N PHE A 32 25.13 -21.93 2.40
CA PHE A 32 24.76 -20.74 3.18
C PHE A 32 24.73 -19.48 2.31
N SER A 33 25.69 -19.32 1.40
CA SER A 33 25.73 -18.21 0.44
C SER A 33 24.50 -18.23 -0.47
N SER A 34 24.22 -19.37 -1.11
CA SER A 34 23.04 -19.52 -1.98
C SER A 34 21.73 -19.33 -1.22
N LEU A 35 21.62 -19.83 0.01
CA LEU A 35 20.43 -19.64 0.84
C LEU A 35 20.20 -18.18 1.22
N SER A 36 21.27 -17.42 1.47
CA SER A 36 21.19 -15.98 1.71
C SER A 36 20.64 -15.24 0.49
N SER A 37 21.17 -15.53 -0.69
CA SER A 37 20.70 -14.95 -1.96
C SER A 37 19.24 -15.29 -2.25
N ALA A 38 18.84 -16.55 -2.09
CA ALA A 38 17.45 -16.98 -2.28
C ALA A 38 16.48 -16.27 -1.31
N ARG A 39 16.91 -16.02 -0.06
CA ARG A 39 16.10 -15.26 0.90
C ARG A 39 15.87 -13.83 0.46
N GLU A 40 16.87 -13.16 -0.09
CA GLU A 40 16.73 -11.79 -0.61
C GLU A 40 15.79 -11.74 -1.82
N ASN A 41 15.88 -12.72 -2.71
CA ASN A 41 15.00 -12.84 -3.87
C ASN A 41 13.55 -13.16 -3.48
N LEU A 42 13.32 -13.92 -2.41
CA LEU A 42 11.99 -14.17 -1.85
C LEU A 42 11.36 -12.91 -1.23
N GLU A 43 12.13 -12.08 -0.54
CA GLU A 43 11.63 -10.79 -0.01
C GLU A 43 11.26 -9.83 -1.14
N THR A 44 12.08 -9.79 -2.21
CA THR A 44 11.77 -9.02 -3.42
C THR A 44 10.53 -9.55 -4.13
N TYR A 45 10.38 -10.88 -4.25
CA TYR A 45 9.18 -11.51 -4.77
C TYR A 45 7.93 -11.08 -3.99
N ASN A 46 7.98 -11.09 -2.66
CA ASN A 46 6.88 -10.63 -1.81
C ASN A 46 6.59 -9.13 -2.02
N ALA A 47 7.63 -8.30 -2.21
CA ALA A 47 7.48 -6.88 -2.49
C ALA A 47 6.81 -6.59 -3.83
N LEU A 48 7.24 -7.28 -4.89
CA LEU A 48 6.56 -7.25 -6.19
C LEU A 48 5.11 -7.77 -6.04
N GLY A 49 4.89 -8.81 -5.25
CA GLY A 49 3.58 -9.35 -4.92
C GLY A 49 2.61 -8.30 -4.37
N ARG A 50 3.10 -7.38 -3.52
CA ARG A 50 2.33 -6.28 -2.94
C ARG A 50 1.88 -5.23 -3.96
N GLN A 51 2.55 -5.10 -5.10
CA GLN A 51 2.15 -4.15 -6.15
C GLN A 51 0.70 -4.37 -6.61
N ARG A 52 0.20 -5.62 -6.60
CA ARG A 52 -1.20 -5.96 -6.90
C ARG A 52 -2.19 -5.31 -5.93
N MET A 53 -1.84 -5.28 -4.65
CA MET A 53 -2.66 -4.65 -3.61
C MET A 53 -2.52 -3.13 -3.69
N LEU A 54 -1.29 -2.62 -3.87
CA LEU A 54 -1.03 -1.18 -3.97
C LEU A 54 -1.77 -0.55 -5.15
N SER A 55 -1.87 -1.23 -6.30
CA SER A 55 -2.64 -0.74 -7.46
C SER A 55 -4.13 -0.53 -7.14
N GLN A 56 -4.72 -1.41 -6.33
CA GLN A 56 -6.09 -1.30 -5.85
C GLN A 56 -6.22 -0.23 -4.77
N ALA A 57 -5.28 -0.19 -3.81
CA ALA A 57 -5.25 0.80 -2.73
C ALA A 57 -5.20 2.24 -3.29
N MET A 58 -4.34 2.49 -4.28
CA MET A 58 -4.27 3.79 -4.95
C MET A 58 -5.60 4.20 -5.58
N GLY A 59 -6.32 3.26 -6.19
CA GLY A 59 -7.58 3.53 -6.87
C GLY A 59 -8.70 3.80 -5.89
N LYS A 60 -8.78 2.98 -4.85
CA LYS A 60 -9.72 3.16 -3.73
C LYS A 60 -9.48 4.49 -3.02
N ALA A 61 -8.24 4.82 -2.68
CA ALA A 61 -7.90 6.08 -2.02
C ALA A 61 -8.24 7.30 -2.89
N GLY A 62 -7.87 7.26 -4.18
CA GLY A 62 -8.20 8.33 -5.13
C GLY A 62 -9.70 8.54 -5.31
N LEU A 63 -10.46 7.45 -5.50
CA LEU A 63 -11.93 7.50 -5.62
C LEU A 63 -12.59 7.96 -4.32
N GLY A 64 -12.15 7.45 -3.17
CA GLY A 64 -12.67 7.82 -1.85
C GLY A 64 -12.47 9.32 -1.57
N TYR A 65 -11.28 9.84 -1.83
CA TYR A 65 -10.99 11.28 -1.74
C TYR A 65 -11.92 12.09 -2.65
N ALA A 66 -12.06 11.68 -3.91
CA ALA A 66 -12.90 12.38 -4.88
C ALA A 66 -14.37 12.35 -4.48
N MET A 67 -14.89 11.23 -3.97
CA MET A 67 -16.26 11.10 -3.48
C MET A 67 -16.52 12.04 -2.30
N ALA A 68 -15.61 12.06 -1.33
CA ALA A 68 -15.70 12.92 -0.15
C ALA A 68 -15.75 14.41 -0.53
N LYS A 69 -14.86 14.87 -1.42
CA LYS A 69 -14.89 16.25 -1.94
C LYS A 69 -16.12 16.54 -2.79
N SER A 70 -16.59 15.54 -3.55
CA SER A 70 -17.75 15.69 -4.43
C SER A 70 -19.04 15.98 -3.69
N ARG A 71 -19.22 15.44 -2.48
CA ARG A 71 -20.43 15.66 -1.68
C ARG A 71 -20.69 17.14 -1.41
N LYS A 72 -19.71 17.83 -0.82
CA LYS A 72 -19.80 19.26 -0.51
C LYS A 72 -20.04 20.08 -1.78
N LYS A 73 -19.28 19.82 -2.83
CA LYS A 73 -19.37 20.57 -4.09
C LYS A 73 -20.70 20.36 -4.82
N THR A 74 -21.27 19.15 -4.75
CA THR A 74 -22.59 18.86 -5.32
C THR A 74 -23.68 19.64 -4.59
N ILE A 75 -23.61 19.74 -3.25
CA ILE A 75 -24.54 20.58 -2.48
C ILE A 75 -24.40 22.05 -2.88
N GLU A 76 -23.17 22.57 -3.01
CA GLU A 76 -22.93 23.94 -3.50
C GLU A 76 -23.53 24.20 -4.89
N GLN A 77 -23.37 23.25 -5.83
CA GLN A 77 -23.93 23.34 -7.18
C GLN A 77 -25.47 23.34 -7.15
N GLN A 78 -26.08 22.43 -6.40
CA GLN A 78 -27.54 22.36 -6.24
C GLN A 78 -28.13 23.63 -5.63
N VAL A 79 -27.46 24.19 -4.61
CA VAL A 79 -27.88 25.46 -4.00
C VAL A 79 -27.73 26.61 -4.99
N THR A 80 -26.67 26.63 -5.79
CA THR A 80 -26.48 27.67 -6.82
C THR A 80 -27.59 27.63 -7.87
N ASP A 81 -28.03 26.44 -8.28
CA ASP A 81 -29.15 26.30 -9.24
C ASP A 81 -30.49 26.67 -8.59
N LEU A 82 -30.72 26.28 -7.33
CA LEU A 82 -31.89 26.68 -6.56
C LEU A 82 -31.94 28.20 -6.37
N ASP A 83 -30.80 28.83 -6.10
CA ASP A 83 -30.65 30.26 -5.96
C ASP A 83 -31.03 31.02 -7.25
N ARG A 84 -30.58 30.50 -8.39
CA ARG A 84 -30.94 31.02 -9.71
C ARG A 84 -32.44 30.87 -9.97
N TYR A 85 -33.02 29.72 -9.60
CA TYR A 85 -34.45 29.49 -9.69
C TYR A 85 -35.26 30.49 -8.84
N ILE A 86 -34.92 30.64 -7.55
CA ILE A 86 -35.59 31.59 -6.64
C ILE A 86 -35.46 33.03 -7.17
N THR A 87 -34.28 33.39 -7.66
CA THR A 87 -34.04 34.71 -8.27
C THR A 87 -34.96 34.96 -9.46
N LYS A 88 -35.08 33.99 -10.38
CA LYS A 88 -35.97 34.11 -11.55
C LYS A 88 -37.44 34.13 -11.13
N MET A 89 -37.84 33.29 -10.18
CA MET A 89 -39.20 33.25 -9.65
C MET A 89 -39.58 34.62 -9.06
N ARG A 90 -38.75 35.21 -8.20
CA ARG A 90 -39.00 36.54 -7.61
C ARG A 90 -39.05 37.65 -8.64
N GLY A 91 -38.18 37.61 -9.66
CA GLY A 91 -38.22 38.57 -10.76
C GLY A 91 -39.51 38.48 -11.56
N THR A 92 -39.96 37.27 -11.88
CA THR A 92 -41.24 37.02 -12.57
C THR A 92 -42.43 37.47 -11.72
N TYR A 93 -42.45 37.15 -10.42
CA TYR A 93 -43.49 37.58 -9.50
C TYR A 93 -43.55 39.11 -9.38
N ALA A 94 -42.40 39.79 -9.28
CA ALA A 94 -42.32 41.24 -9.24
C ALA A 94 -42.87 41.90 -10.53
N LYS A 95 -42.61 41.29 -11.70
CA LYS A 95 -43.09 41.81 -12.98
C LYS A 95 -44.59 41.56 -13.18
N THR A 96 -45.06 40.36 -12.87
CA THR A 96 -46.41 39.89 -13.22
C THR A 96 -47.44 40.18 -12.13
N ILE A 97 -47.13 39.85 -10.87
CA ILE A 97 -48.07 40.00 -9.75
C ILE A 97 -47.98 41.41 -9.18
N ILE A 98 -46.79 41.86 -8.75
CA ILE A 98 -46.62 43.19 -8.16
C ILE A 98 -46.92 44.30 -9.18
N GLY A 99 -46.50 44.12 -10.44
CA GLY A 99 -46.83 45.05 -11.51
C GLY A 99 -48.34 45.23 -11.73
N THR A 100 -49.10 44.13 -11.70
CA THR A 100 -50.56 44.15 -11.85
C THR A 100 -51.25 44.72 -10.60
N ALA A 101 -50.79 44.35 -9.41
CA ALA A 101 -51.32 44.87 -8.14
C ALA A 101 -51.20 46.40 -8.08
N LYS A 102 -50.03 46.96 -8.42
CA LYS A 102 -49.84 48.42 -8.48
C LYS A 102 -50.78 49.12 -9.48
N LYS A 103 -51.00 48.52 -10.66
CA LYS A 103 -51.90 49.09 -11.68
C LYS A 103 -53.38 49.08 -11.29
N THR A 104 -53.77 48.13 -10.45
CA THR A 104 -55.16 47.92 -10.02
C THR A 104 -55.46 48.52 -8.64
N GLY A 105 -54.46 49.12 -7.97
CA GLY A 105 -54.59 49.65 -6.62
C GLY A 105 -54.66 48.58 -5.53
N LEU A 106 -54.35 47.32 -5.84
CA LEU A 106 -54.34 46.23 -4.87
C LEU A 106 -53.15 46.40 -3.90
N ALA A 107 -53.42 46.30 -2.60
CA ALA A 107 -52.41 46.47 -1.57
C ALA A 107 -51.32 45.38 -1.64
N ILE A 108 -50.12 45.73 -1.20
CA ILE A 108 -48.99 44.81 -1.10
C ILE A 108 -48.55 44.77 0.36
N SER A 109 -48.53 43.59 0.96
CA SER A 109 -48.30 43.43 2.39
C SER A 109 -47.20 42.42 2.72
N MET A 110 -46.60 42.58 3.90
CA MET A 110 -45.73 41.58 4.51
C MET A 110 -46.51 40.46 5.22
N ASP A 111 -47.80 40.66 5.48
CA ASP A 111 -48.69 39.71 6.15
C ASP A 111 -50.10 39.74 5.56
N PRO A 112 -50.28 39.30 4.29
CA PRO A 112 -51.56 39.47 3.58
C PRO A 112 -52.76 38.77 4.25
N ALA A 113 -52.53 37.74 5.06
CA ALA A 113 -53.59 36.99 5.72
C ALA A 113 -54.26 37.79 6.86
N ASN A 114 -53.56 38.78 7.41
CA ASN A 114 -54.01 39.60 8.53
C ASN A 114 -54.36 41.04 8.10
N GLU A 115 -54.36 41.34 6.80
CA GLU A 115 -54.78 42.64 6.27
C GLU A 115 -56.31 42.76 6.25
N PRO A 116 -56.88 43.93 6.59
CA PRO A 116 -58.33 44.16 6.57
C PRO A 116 -58.90 44.22 5.14
N HIS A 117 -58.04 44.35 4.13
CA HIS A 117 -58.38 44.41 2.72
C HIS A 117 -57.54 43.41 1.90
N PRO A 118 -58.00 42.97 0.73
CA PRO A 118 -57.22 42.08 -0.14
C PRO A 118 -55.83 42.64 -0.42
N ALA A 119 -54.81 41.85 -0.16
CA ALA A 119 -53.42 42.20 -0.41
C ALA A 119 -52.66 41.02 -1.00
N VAL A 120 -51.62 41.31 -1.76
CA VAL A 120 -50.66 40.30 -2.24
C VAL A 120 -49.35 40.39 -1.46
N PRO A 121 -48.66 39.27 -1.21
CA PRO A 121 -47.38 39.31 -0.51
C PRO A 121 -46.29 39.98 -1.35
N PHE A 122 -45.33 40.63 -0.70
CA PHE A 122 -44.06 40.99 -1.33
C PHE A 122 -43.35 39.75 -1.91
N PRO A 123 -42.50 39.89 -2.95
CA PRO A 123 -41.78 38.75 -3.52
C PRO A 123 -40.94 37.97 -2.48
N ALA A 124 -40.28 38.67 -1.55
CA ALA A 124 -39.53 38.05 -0.46
C ALA A 124 -40.47 37.37 0.56
N THR A 125 -41.59 38.01 0.91
CA THR A 125 -42.62 37.43 1.79
C THR A 125 -43.20 36.14 1.20
N PHE A 126 -43.54 36.12 -0.09
CA PHE A 126 -44.05 34.93 -0.76
C PHE A 126 -43.03 33.78 -0.75
N THR A 127 -41.76 34.11 -1.01
CA THR A 127 -40.65 33.15 -0.93
C THR A 127 -40.55 32.55 0.48
N ARG A 128 -40.58 33.39 1.52
CA ARG A 128 -40.56 32.96 2.91
C ARG A 128 -41.74 32.06 3.27
N MET A 129 -42.98 32.46 2.94
CA MET A 129 -44.17 31.65 3.19
C MET A 129 -44.07 30.27 2.54
N THR A 130 -43.52 30.20 1.33
CA THR A 130 -43.30 28.95 0.61
C THR A 130 -42.24 28.09 1.31
N ASN A 131 -41.12 28.71 1.72
CA ASN A 131 -40.02 28.02 2.39
C ASN A 131 -40.42 27.51 3.78
N GLU A 132 -41.16 28.29 4.56
CA GLU A 132 -41.69 27.88 5.87
C GLU A 132 -42.58 26.64 5.73
N LYS A 133 -43.49 26.63 4.73
CA LYS A 133 -44.35 25.47 4.45
C LYS A 133 -43.55 24.27 3.95
N PHE A 134 -42.56 24.49 3.09
CA PHE A 134 -41.75 23.42 2.50
C PHE A 134 -40.78 22.78 3.50
N GLY A 135 -40.17 23.59 4.37
CA GLY A 135 -39.19 23.19 5.38
C GLY A 135 -39.81 22.68 6.68
N LYS A 136 -41.12 22.87 6.90
CA LYS A 136 -41.80 22.37 8.10
C LYS A 136 -41.58 20.86 8.26
N GLY A 137 -40.97 20.47 9.37
CA GLY A 137 -40.64 19.07 9.69
C GLY A 137 -39.42 18.50 8.96
N LYS A 138 -38.61 19.34 8.29
CA LYS A 138 -37.39 18.93 7.58
C LYS A 138 -36.18 19.70 8.07
N ASP A 139 -35.01 19.09 7.98
CA ASP A 139 -33.72 19.75 8.22
C ASP A 139 -33.27 20.56 6.98
N PHE A 140 -34.16 21.43 6.49
CA PHE A 140 -33.95 22.27 5.33
C PHE A 140 -34.51 23.66 5.61
N GLY A 141 -33.70 24.69 5.37
CA GLY A 141 -34.11 26.08 5.56
C GLY A 141 -33.58 26.97 4.45
N ILE A 142 -34.41 27.93 4.03
CA ILE A 142 -33.99 29.03 3.18
C ILE A 142 -34.55 30.32 3.78
N ASP A 143 -33.69 31.31 4.02
CA ASP A 143 -34.10 32.63 4.50
C ASP A 143 -33.52 33.73 3.62
N ILE A 144 -34.14 34.91 3.63
CA ILE A 144 -33.65 36.12 2.96
C ILE A 144 -33.44 37.16 4.04
N ILE A 145 -32.18 37.49 4.31
CA ILE A 145 -31.78 38.36 5.41
C ILE A 145 -30.95 39.53 4.92
N SER A 146 -30.94 40.62 5.67
CA SER A 146 -30.16 41.81 5.33
C SER A 146 -29.68 42.48 6.61
N GLU A 147 -28.57 43.21 6.51
CA GLU A 147 -28.10 44.09 7.57
C GLU A 147 -29.08 45.26 7.81
N ASP A 148 -29.74 45.70 6.74
CA ASP A 148 -30.76 46.74 6.78
C ASP A 148 -32.03 46.25 6.07
N PRO A 149 -32.83 45.37 6.70
CA PRO A 149 -33.99 44.75 6.06
C PRO A 149 -35.21 45.69 6.04
N ILE A 150 -36.09 45.54 5.05
CA ILE A 150 -37.40 46.26 5.05
C ILE A 150 -38.32 45.65 6.11
N ASN A 151 -38.30 44.31 6.24
CA ASN A 151 -38.97 43.61 7.32
C ASN A 151 -38.01 43.51 8.53
N PRO A 152 -38.29 44.15 9.68
CA PRO A 152 -37.38 44.13 10.83
C PRO A 152 -37.05 42.73 11.36
N LYS A 153 -37.92 41.73 11.10
CA LYS A 153 -37.68 40.31 11.48
C LYS A 153 -36.65 39.59 10.60
N GLN A 154 -36.09 40.26 9.58
CA GLN A 154 -35.18 39.68 8.60
C GLN A 154 -33.77 40.27 8.70
N GLY A 155 -33.38 40.67 9.91
CA GLY A 155 -32.00 41.05 10.22
C GLY A 155 -31.04 39.85 10.19
N LEU A 156 -29.75 40.13 10.26
CA LEU A 156 -28.72 39.10 10.47
C LEU A 156 -28.81 38.57 11.91
N LYS A 157 -29.16 37.29 12.07
CA LYS A 157 -29.52 36.69 13.37
C LYS A 157 -28.33 36.06 14.07
N THR A 158 -27.45 35.41 13.29
CA THR A 158 -26.32 34.63 13.80
C THR A 158 -24.98 35.26 13.41
N GLU A 159 -23.90 34.86 14.10
CA GLU A 159 -22.54 35.26 13.71
C GLU A 159 -22.18 34.75 12.32
N LEU A 160 -22.68 33.57 11.93
CA LEU A 160 -22.47 33.04 10.58
C LEU A 160 -23.11 33.93 9.51
N ASP A 161 -24.29 34.50 9.79
CA ASP A 161 -24.93 35.45 8.88
C ASP A 161 -24.10 36.72 8.70
N ARG A 162 -23.49 37.22 9.78
CA ARG A 162 -22.61 38.41 9.73
C ARG A 162 -21.33 38.13 8.95
N GLU A 163 -20.69 36.99 9.22
CA GLU A 163 -19.50 36.52 8.50
C GLU A 163 -19.77 36.40 6.99
N ALA A 164 -20.88 35.73 6.63
CA ALA A 164 -21.31 35.57 5.26
C ALA A 164 -21.62 36.92 4.58
N ASN A 165 -22.33 37.82 5.27
CA ASN A 165 -22.66 39.15 4.77
C ASN A 165 -21.39 39.95 4.44
N THR A 166 -20.41 39.98 5.35
CA THR A 166 -19.13 40.66 5.13
C THR A 166 -18.39 40.09 3.93
N TYR A 167 -18.25 38.76 3.83
CA TYR A 167 -17.59 38.11 2.71
C TYR A 167 -18.28 38.42 1.36
N LEU A 168 -19.61 38.38 1.32
CA LEU A 168 -20.39 38.53 0.09
C LEU A 168 -20.49 39.99 -0.39
N LYS A 169 -20.26 40.98 0.47
CA LYS A 169 -20.09 42.38 0.05
C LYS A 169 -18.85 42.54 -0.83
N GLU A 170 -17.75 41.88 -0.47
CA GLU A 170 -16.50 41.90 -1.23
C GLU A 170 -16.54 40.93 -2.42
N ASN A 171 -17.30 39.84 -2.31
CA ASN A 171 -17.34 38.74 -3.28
C ASN A 171 -18.76 38.47 -3.80
N PRO A 172 -19.43 39.43 -4.45
CA PRO A 172 -20.88 39.37 -4.71
C PRO A 172 -21.32 38.30 -5.72
N ASN A 173 -20.39 37.64 -6.39
CA ASN A 173 -20.64 36.55 -7.36
C ASN A 173 -20.17 35.19 -6.86
N LYS A 174 -19.72 35.09 -5.60
CA LYS A 174 -19.28 33.84 -4.96
C LYS A 174 -20.36 33.30 -4.03
N VAL A 175 -20.16 32.07 -3.59
CA VAL A 175 -20.96 31.42 -2.55
C VAL A 175 -20.09 31.33 -1.31
N PHE A 176 -20.58 31.85 -0.19
CA PHE A 176 -19.97 31.59 1.11
C PHE A 176 -20.56 30.30 1.67
N ASN A 177 -19.74 29.44 2.26
CA ASN A 177 -20.25 28.23 2.91
C ASN A 177 -19.42 27.84 4.13
N LYS A 178 -20.09 27.21 5.10
CA LYS A 178 -19.47 26.70 6.32
C LYS A 178 -20.22 25.48 6.81
N VAL A 179 -19.48 24.47 7.28
CA VAL A 179 -20.06 23.29 7.93
C VAL A 179 -19.88 23.42 9.44
N TYR A 180 -20.95 23.20 10.19
CA TYR A 180 -20.98 23.29 11.65
C TYR A 180 -21.89 22.22 12.24
N GLU A 181 -21.74 21.94 13.53
CA GLU A 181 -22.60 21.00 14.25
C GLU A 181 -23.85 21.69 14.78
N GLU A 182 -24.99 21.02 14.64
CA GLU A 182 -26.25 21.45 15.23
C GLU A 182 -27.16 20.23 15.42
N ASN A 183 -27.78 20.11 16.60
CA ASN A 183 -28.72 19.03 16.92
C ASN A 183 -28.20 17.61 16.61
N GLY A 184 -26.92 17.34 16.90
CA GLY A 184 -26.30 16.03 16.65
C GLY A 184 -26.03 15.70 15.18
N LYS A 185 -26.15 16.68 14.28
CA LYS A 185 -25.88 16.55 12.84
C LYS A 185 -24.83 17.56 12.40
N LEU A 186 -24.18 17.30 11.27
CA LEU A 186 -23.41 18.30 10.55
C LEU A 186 -24.31 19.02 9.57
N ILE A 187 -24.41 20.32 9.71
CA ILE A 187 -25.17 21.22 8.87
C ILE A 187 -24.20 22.00 7.99
N ILE A 188 -24.53 22.13 6.71
CA ILE A 188 -23.86 23.08 5.81
C ILE A 188 -24.74 24.31 5.65
N GLY A 189 -24.23 25.45 6.10
CA GLY A 189 -24.76 26.76 5.79
C GLY A 189 -24.14 27.27 4.51
N LEU A 190 -24.94 27.65 3.52
CA LEU A 190 -24.51 28.30 2.29
C LEU A 190 -25.20 29.64 2.14
N TYR A 191 -24.50 30.61 1.58
CA TYR A 191 -24.97 31.98 1.45
C TYR A 191 -24.62 32.55 0.08
N THR A 192 -25.58 33.28 -0.50
CA THR A 192 -25.44 33.97 -1.78
C THR A 192 -25.95 35.41 -1.66
N THR A 193 -25.56 36.27 -2.59
CA THR A 193 -26.10 37.63 -2.63
C THR A 193 -27.54 37.64 -3.16
N ASP A 194 -28.42 38.39 -2.49
CA ASP A 194 -29.73 38.73 -3.02
C ASP A 194 -29.65 40.04 -3.81
N LYS A 195 -29.77 39.99 -5.13
CA LYS A 195 -29.63 41.17 -5.99
C LYS A 195 -30.97 41.69 -6.51
N ALA A 196 -31.05 42.99 -6.75
CA ALA A 196 -32.13 43.61 -7.50
C ALA A 196 -32.05 43.19 -8.98
N VAL A 197 -32.83 42.19 -9.39
CA VAL A 197 -32.72 41.60 -10.75
C VAL A 197 -33.61 42.24 -11.80
N VAL A 198 -34.61 43.02 -11.40
CA VAL A 198 -35.49 43.78 -12.32
C VAL A 198 -35.69 45.21 -11.82
N PRO A 199 -36.02 46.18 -12.68
CA PRO A 199 -36.22 47.57 -12.28
C PRO A 199 -37.26 47.75 -11.17
N GLY A 200 -38.30 46.92 -11.16
CA GLY A 200 -39.32 46.92 -10.10
C GLY A 200 -38.79 46.55 -8.71
N CYS A 201 -37.72 45.74 -8.62
CA CYS A 201 -37.05 45.47 -7.35
C CYS A 201 -36.32 46.72 -6.86
N ALA A 202 -35.50 47.32 -7.72
CA ALA A 202 -34.72 48.50 -7.38
C ALA A 202 -35.62 49.68 -6.95
N SER A 203 -36.61 50.02 -7.77
CA SER A 203 -37.49 51.17 -7.49
C SER A 203 -38.33 51.00 -6.23
N CYS A 204 -38.85 49.79 -5.98
CA CYS A 204 -39.63 49.53 -4.76
C CYS A 204 -38.76 49.60 -3.51
N HIS A 205 -37.54 49.07 -3.57
CA HIS A 205 -36.60 49.13 -2.45
C HIS A 205 -36.11 50.56 -2.20
N SER A 206 -35.82 51.35 -3.25
CA SER A 206 -35.46 52.78 -3.10
C SER A 206 -36.57 53.60 -2.46
N ALA A 207 -37.84 53.30 -2.80
CA ALA A 207 -38.98 54.01 -2.22
C ALA A 207 -39.21 53.67 -0.73
N MET A 208 -38.81 52.45 -0.32
CA MET A 208 -39.02 51.95 1.05
C MET A 208 -37.83 52.20 1.97
N LYS A 209 -36.65 52.48 1.42
CA LYS A 209 -35.44 52.76 2.17
C LYS A 209 -35.12 54.25 2.09
N ASN A 210 -35.39 54.96 3.17
CA ASN A 210 -35.05 56.37 3.29
C ASN A 210 -33.55 56.58 3.03
N GLY A 211 -33.23 57.37 2.00
CA GLY A 211 -31.87 57.79 1.69
C GLY A 211 -31.01 56.81 0.86
N LYS A 212 -31.47 55.59 0.58
CA LYS A 212 -30.69 54.61 -0.20
C LYS A 212 -31.35 54.34 -1.56
N GLN A 213 -30.68 54.77 -2.62
CA GLN A 213 -31.09 54.51 -4.00
C GLN A 213 -30.47 53.20 -4.50
N PHE A 214 -31.31 52.25 -4.90
CA PHE A 214 -30.90 50.99 -5.52
C PHE A 214 -31.03 51.04 -7.04
N LYS A 215 -30.15 50.30 -7.71
CA LYS A 215 -30.15 50.03 -9.16
C LYS A 215 -30.21 48.52 -9.41
N VAL A 216 -30.54 48.14 -10.64
CA VAL A 216 -30.49 46.74 -11.05
C VAL A 216 -29.04 46.24 -10.92
N GLY A 217 -28.86 45.11 -10.24
CA GLY A 217 -27.56 44.54 -9.90
C GLY A 217 -27.12 44.78 -8.46
N ASP A 218 -27.70 45.76 -7.76
CA ASP A 218 -27.33 46.07 -6.38
C ASP A 218 -27.76 44.95 -5.41
N THR A 219 -26.92 44.72 -4.40
CA THR A 219 -27.21 43.78 -3.31
C THR A 219 -28.25 44.37 -2.35
N LEU A 220 -29.39 43.67 -2.25
CA LEU A 220 -30.50 43.97 -1.33
C LEU A 220 -30.33 43.28 0.03
N GLY A 221 -29.59 42.18 0.06
CA GLY A 221 -29.30 41.36 1.22
C GLY A 221 -28.55 40.10 0.82
N ILE A 222 -28.67 39.05 1.62
CA ILE A 222 -28.13 37.73 1.34
C ILE A 222 -29.22 36.67 1.50
N ARG A 223 -29.10 35.57 0.75
CA ARG A 223 -29.95 34.39 0.93
C ARG A 223 -29.15 33.34 1.69
N SER A 224 -29.72 32.82 2.77
CA SER A 224 -29.13 31.75 3.55
C SER A 224 -29.81 30.43 3.21
N TYR A 225 -29.02 29.38 3.10
CA TYR A 225 -29.45 28.01 2.83
C TYR A 225 -28.87 27.12 3.92
N LYS A 226 -29.73 26.34 4.56
CA LYS A 226 -29.38 25.41 5.62
C LYS A 226 -29.77 24.01 5.19
N LEU A 227 -28.78 23.13 5.07
CA LEU A 227 -29.00 21.72 4.70
C LEU A 227 -28.20 20.80 5.61
N VAL A 228 -28.67 19.58 5.79
CA VAL A 228 -27.87 18.52 6.43
C VAL A 228 -26.72 18.14 5.50
N PHE A 229 -25.50 18.38 5.96
CA PHE A 229 -24.31 17.83 5.33
C PHE A 229 -24.21 16.34 5.63
N SER A 230 -24.30 15.94 6.91
CA SER A 230 -24.30 14.55 7.35
C SER A 230 -25.11 14.37 8.63
N SER A 231 -25.94 13.33 8.69
CA SER A 231 -26.64 12.92 9.92
C SER A 231 -25.72 12.20 10.91
N ASP A 232 -24.56 11.73 10.45
CA ASP A 232 -23.51 11.16 11.27
C ASP A 232 -22.31 12.13 11.29
N ILE A 233 -22.01 12.65 12.48
CA ILE A 233 -20.93 13.61 12.69
C ILE A 233 -19.56 12.99 12.38
N ALA A 234 -19.30 11.76 12.82
CA ALA A 234 -18.01 11.12 12.63
C ALA A 234 -17.75 10.87 11.15
N LEU A 235 -18.75 10.33 10.44
CA LEU A 235 -18.68 10.14 8.99
C LEU A 235 -18.45 11.47 8.26
N GLY A 236 -19.25 12.50 8.54
CA GLY A 236 -19.13 13.77 7.84
C GLY A 236 -17.80 14.49 8.13
N ARG A 237 -17.26 14.39 9.35
CA ARG A 237 -15.90 14.88 9.66
C ARG A 237 -14.84 14.13 8.86
N SER A 238 -14.98 12.81 8.70
CA SER A 238 -14.03 12.03 7.88
C SER A 238 -14.06 12.44 6.41
N GLU A 239 -15.23 12.76 5.85
CA GLU A 239 -15.37 13.24 4.47
C GLU A 239 -14.77 14.65 4.28
N LEU A 240 -15.02 15.56 5.23
CA LEU A 240 -14.47 16.92 5.16
C LEU A 240 -12.94 16.92 5.20
N ASN A 241 -12.38 16.06 6.06
CA ASN A 241 -10.96 15.91 6.31
C ASN A 241 -10.28 14.87 5.41
N ALA A 242 -10.96 14.36 4.38
CA ALA A 242 -10.39 13.38 3.46
C ALA A 242 -9.10 13.93 2.81
N THR A 243 -8.03 13.13 2.85
CA THR A 243 -6.72 13.44 2.30
C THR A 243 -6.34 12.46 1.18
N VAL A 244 -5.24 12.76 0.49
CA VAL A 244 -4.65 11.90 -0.55
C VAL A 244 -3.43 11.13 -0.03
N ASP A 245 -3.23 11.06 1.29
CA ASP A 245 -2.00 10.53 1.89
C ASP A 245 -1.84 9.02 1.66
N GLU A 246 -2.94 8.27 1.73
CA GLU A 246 -2.94 6.83 1.43
C GLU A 246 -2.56 6.58 -0.05
N TYR A 247 -3.09 7.39 -0.97
CA TYR A 247 -2.73 7.34 -2.38
C TYR A 247 -1.24 7.64 -2.58
N ASN A 248 -0.73 8.73 -1.99
CA ASN A 248 0.67 9.14 -2.12
C ASN A 248 1.62 8.10 -1.51
N SER A 249 1.27 7.52 -0.37
CA SER A 249 2.06 6.48 0.29
C SER A 249 2.10 5.21 -0.56
N ALA A 250 0.96 4.74 -1.06
CA ALA A 250 0.90 3.57 -1.93
C ALA A 250 1.64 3.79 -3.26
N LYS A 251 1.50 4.97 -3.85
CA LYS A 251 2.23 5.41 -5.05
C LYS A 251 3.74 5.35 -4.84
N LYS A 252 4.21 5.90 -3.72
CA LYS A 252 5.63 5.92 -3.36
C LYS A 252 6.20 4.52 -3.20
N ILE A 253 5.55 3.67 -2.40
CA ILE A 253 5.96 2.27 -2.19
C ILE A 253 6.02 1.51 -3.52
N PHE A 254 4.99 1.67 -4.36
CA PHE A 254 4.93 1.04 -5.68
C PHE A 254 6.12 1.48 -6.55
N SER A 255 6.34 2.80 -6.66
CA SER A 255 7.40 3.37 -7.50
C SER A 255 8.80 3.01 -7.01
N GLU A 256 9.05 3.07 -5.70
CA GLU A 256 10.36 2.74 -5.13
C GLU A 256 10.68 1.26 -5.33
N THR A 257 9.71 0.38 -5.10
CA THR A 257 9.88 -1.07 -5.32
C THR A 257 10.18 -1.37 -6.79
N LEU A 258 9.40 -0.81 -7.73
CA LEU A 258 9.61 -1.06 -9.15
C LEU A 258 10.95 -0.50 -9.65
N ASN A 259 11.34 0.69 -9.18
CA ASN A 259 12.62 1.30 -9.53
C ASN A 259 13.81 0.51 -8.97
N ALA A 260 13.72 0.06 -7.71
CA ALA A 260 14.76 -0.74 -7.08
C ALA A 260 14.96 -2.07 -7.83
N VAL A 261 13.90 -2.78 -8.19
CA VAL A 261 14.03 -4.03 -8.97
C VAL A 261 14.62 -3.76 -10.37
N LYS A 262 14.27 -2.63 -10.99
CA LYS A 262 14.77 -2.28 -12.32
C LYS A 262 16.26 -1.91 -12.35
N ASN A 263 16.67 -1.05 -11.43
CA ASN A 263 17.97 -0.37 -11.47
C ASN A 263 18.90 -0.76 -10.31
N GLY A 264 18.43 -1.60 -9.39
CA GLY A 264 19.06 -1.86 -8.11
C GLY A 264 18.76 -0.77 -7.08
N GLY A 265 19.00 -1.08 -5.81
CA GLY A 265 18.93 -0.13 -4.70
C GLY A 265 17.87 -0.48 -3.66
N LYS A 266 17.49 0.50 -2.84
CA LYS A 266 16.64 0.31 -1.68
C LYS A 266 15.16 0.32 -2.01
N TYR A 267 14.40 -0.57 -1.38
CA TYR A 267 12.94 -0.58 -1.42
C TYR A 267 12.32 -0.85 -0.03
N PRO A 268 11.11 -0.34 0.23
CA PRO A 268 10.41 -0.56 1.50
C PRO A 268 9.82 -1.98 1.57
N VAL A 269 10.03 -2.66 2.70
CA VAL A 269 9.45 -3.99 2.94
C VAL A 269 8.10 -3.95 3.64
N ASP A 270 7.75 -2.83 4.27
CA ASP A 270 6.51 -2.62 5.00
C ASP A 270 5.73 -1.40 4.49
N LEU A 271 4.42 -1.36 4.74
CA LEU A 271 3.55 -0.28 4.29
C LEU A 271 3.78 1.05 5.01
N LYS A 272 4.43 1.02 6.19
CA LYS A 272 4.80 2.23 6.92
C LYS A 272 6.13 2.82 6.45
N MET A 273 6.83 2.16 5.52
CA MET A 273 8.16 2.57 5.04
C MET A 273 9.15 2.75 6.21
N THR A 274 9.09 1.86 7.21
CA THR A 274 9.99 1.89 8.36
C THR A 274 11.16 0.92 8.22
N LYS A 275 11.02 -0.08 7.33
CA LYS A 275 12.01 -1.10 7.06
C LYS A 275 12.34 -1.13 5.57
N TYR A 276 13.62 -1.26 5.27
CA TYR A 276 14.14 -1.27 3.90
C TYR A 276 15.05 -2.46 3.67
N ARG A 277 15.10 -2.89 2.41
CA ARG A 277 16.06 -3.87 1.89
C ARG A 277 16.68 -3.31 0.61
N GLU A 278 17.81 -3.87 0.23
CA GLU A 278 18.43 -3.64 -1.07
C GLU A 278 18.15 -4.82 -1.99
N VAL A 279 18.10 -4.54 -3.29
CA VAL A 279 18.02 -5.55 -4.35
C VAL A 279 18.99 -5.16 -5.44
N GLU A 280 19.58 -6.16 -6.08
CA GLU A 280 20.35 -5.95 -7.31
C GLU A 280 19.42 -5.66 -8.49
N ALA A 281 19.95 -4.99 -9.51
CA ALA A 281 19.18 -4.73 -10.71
C ALA A 281 18.84 -6.04 -11.42
N ALA A 282 17.57 -6.21 -11.82
CA ALA A 282 17.16 -7.35 -12.61
C ALA A 282 17.95 -7.40 -13.93
N THR A 283 18.70 -8.46 -14.19
CA THR A 283 19.49 -8.60 -15.43
C THR A 283 18.75 -9.36 -16.53
N ASP A 284 17.77 -10.18 -16.14
CA ASP A 284 16.97 -10.98 -17.06
C ASP A 284 16.16 -10.12 -18.06
N PRO A 285 16.29 -10.33 -19.38
CA PRO A 285 15.60 -9.55 -20.41
C PRO A 285 14.08 -9.61 -20.31
N ASN A 286 13.50 -10.75 -19.92
CA ASN A 286 12.04 -10.90 -19.80
C ASN A 286 11.50 -10.07 -18.63
N THR A 287 12.22 -10.11 -17.50
CA THR A 287 11.94 -9.31 -16.31
C THR A 287 12.04 -7.81 -16.64
N GLN A 288 13.12 -7.38 -17.30
CA GLN A 288 13.29 -5.98 -17.72
C GLN A 288 12.19 -5.51 -18.69
N SER A 289 11.76 -6.36 -19.63
CA SER A 289 10.64 -6.08 -20.53
C SER A 289 9.33 -5.91 -19.74
N MET A 290 9.05 -6.83 -18.81
CA MET A 290 7.83 -6.79 -18.01
C MET A 290 7.79 -5.57 -17.09
N ILE A 291 8.93 -5.22 -16.46
CA ILE A 291 9.07 -3.99 -15.66
C ILE A 291 8.67 -2.76 -16.48
N LYS A 292 9.15 -2.62 -17.72
CA LYS A 292 8.78 -1.50 -18.61
C LYS A 292 7.28 -1.46 -18.90
N THR A 293 6.65 -2.63 -19.10
CA THR A 293 5.19 -2.73 -19.26
C THR A 293 4.46 -2.26 -18.00
N VAL A 294 4.92 -2.67 -16.81
CA VAL A 294 4.35 -2.20 -15.53
C VAL A 294 4.55 -0.69 -15.37
N GLU A 295 5.74 -0.14 -15.65
CA GLU A 295 6.01 1.30 -15.58
C GLU A 295 5.10 2.12 -16.49
N SER A 296 4.91 1.68 -17.74
CA SER A 296 4.04 2.33 -18.71
C SER A 296 2.58 2.35 -18.23
N GLN A 297 2.07 1.18 -17.80
CA GLN A 297 0.71 1.06 -17.28
C GLN A 297 0.52 1.85 -15.98
N PHE A 298 1.54 1.88 -15.11
CA PHE A 298 1.54 2.64 -13.88
C PHE A 298 1.49 4.15 -14.16
N LYS A 299 2.32 4.66 -15.07
CA LYS A 299 2.31 6.07 -15.49
C LYS A 299 0.96 6.49 -16.05
N SER A 300 0.37 5.67 -16.94
CA SER A 300 -0.96 5.93 -17.50
C SER A 300 -2.02 5.98 -16.39
N TYR A 301 -1.99 5.01 -15.48
CA TYR A 301 -2.92 4.92 -14.36
C TYR A 301 -2.82 6.11 -13.39
N MET A 302 -1.60 6.52 -13.03
CA MET A 302 -1.36 7.70 -12.19
C MET A 302 -1.88 8.98 -12.86
N GLY A 303 -1.73 9.11 -14.18
CA GLY A 303 -2.32 10.21 -14.92
C GLY A 303 -3.84 10.30 -14.78
N SER A 304 -4.55 9.17 -14.70
CA SER A 304 -6.00 9.16 -14.46
C SER A 304 -6.36 9.51 -13.01
N VAL A 305 -5.59 9.05 -12.02
CA VAL A 305 -5.81 9.45 -10.61
C VAL A 305 -5.53 10.95 -10.40
N ASP A 306 -4.45 11.46 -10.97
CA ASP A 306 -4.09 12.87 -10.87
C ASP A 306 -5.15 13.76 -11.57
N LYS A 307 -5.73 13.31 -12.70
CA LYS A 307 -6.88 13.99 -13.32
C LYS A 307 -8.11 13.98 -12.41
N LEU A 308 -8.40 12.86 -11.75
CA LEU A 308 -9.56 12.78 -10.84
C LEU A 308 -9.42 13.77 -9.68
N ILE A 309 -8.23 13.88 -9.10
CA ILE A 309 -7.95 14.74 -7.95
C ILE A 309 -8.05 16.23 -8.32
N ASN A 310 -7.62 16.60 -9.54
CA ASN A 310 -7.49 18.00 -9.95
C ASN A 310 -8.63 18.51 -10.85
N ALA A 311 -9.40 17.63 -11.48
CA ALA A 311 -10.51 18.06 -12.34
C ALA A 311 -11.64 18.69 -11.52
N GLU A 312 -12.37 19.61 -12.15
CA GLU A 312 -13.60 20.13 -11.56
C GLU A 312 -14.58 18.98 -11.32
N ILE A 313 -15.08 18.88 -10.09
CA ILE A 313 -16.04 17.85 -9.67
C ILE A 313 -17.26 17.85 -10.61
N ASN A 314 -17.72 16.65 -10.96
CA ASN A 314 -18.82 16.38 -11.89
C ASN A 314 -18.57 16.78 -13.36
N SER A 315 -17.42 17.37 -13.70
CA SER A 315 -17.05 17.64 -15.08
C SER A 315 -16.85 16.35 -15.91
N ILE A 316 -16.89 16.47 -17.24
CA ILE A 316 -16.60 15.33 -18.14
C ILE A 316 -15.20 14.73 -17.84
N PRO A 317 -14.11 15.51 -17.70
CA PRO A 317 -12.81 14.99 -17.31
C PRO A 317 -12.82 14.21 -15.99
N PHE A 318 -13.53 14.71 -14.98
CA PHE A 318 -13.67 14.04 -13.68
C PHE A 318 -14.33 12.67 -13.82
N ARG A 319 -15.49 12.60 -14.49
CA ARG A 319 -16.23 11.35 -14.69
C ARG A 319 -15.47 10.35 -15.56
N LYS A 320 -14.76 10.84 -16.58
CA LYS A 320 -13.88 10.01 -17.41
C LYS A 320 -12.73 9.42 -16.59
N ALA A 321 -12.10 10.23 -15.74
CA ALA A 321 -11.04 9.77 -14.85
C ALA A 321 -11.52 8.67 -13.88
N GLN A 322 -12.74 8.77 -13.34
CA GLN A 322 -13.32 7.69 -12.51
C GLN A 322 -13.38 6.35 -13.26
N ALA A 323 -13.88 6.34 -14.49
CA ALA A 323 -13.96 5.13 -15.31
C ALA A 323 -12.57 4.60 -15.72
N GLU A 324 -11.64 5.50 -16.05
CA GLU A 324 -10.26 5.15 -16.38
C GLU A 324 -9.52 4.55 -15.18
N ILE A 325 -9.79 4.99 -13.94
CA ILE A 325 -9.17 4.44 -12.73
C ILE A 325 -9.62 3.00 -12.48
N LEU A 326 -10.91 2.70 -12.62
CA LEU A 326 -11.43 1.33 -12.43
C LEU A 326 -10.80 0.34 -13.42
N THR A 327 -10.69 0.74 -14.68
CA THR A 327 -10.08 -0.10 -15.72
C THR A 327 -8.56 -0.13 -15.62
N GLY A 328 -7.92 1.01 -15.38
CA GLY A 328 -6.48 1.16 -15.22
C GLY A 328 -5.92 0.43 -14.01
N SER A 329 -6.64 0.44 -12.88
CA SER A 329 -6.25 -0.31 -11.67
C SER A 329 -6.25 -1.82 -11.93
N ASN A 330 -7.26 -2.33 -12.64
CA ASN A 330 -7.32 -3.75 -13.04
C ASN A 330 -6.21 -4.13 -14.02
N LYS A 331 -5.94 -3.29 -15.02
CA LYS A 331 -4.82 -3.50 -15.96
C LYS A 331 -3.48 -3.50 -15.23
N LEU A 332 -3.24 -2.53 -14.35
CA LEU A 332 -2.03 -2.44 -13.55
C LEU A 332 -1.86 -3.66 -12.65
N ARG A 333 -2.92 -4.08 -11.95
CA ARG A 333 -2.92 -5.29 -11.14
C ARG A 333 -2.54 -6.53 -11.96
N LYS A 334 -3.07 -6.65 -13.18
CA LYS A 334 -2.74 -7.77 -14.09
C LYS A 334 -1.25 -7.76 -14.45
N VAL A 335 -0.73 -6.66 -15.00
CA VAL A 335 0.68 -6.61 -15.42
C VAL A 335 1.65 -6.72 -14.23
N SER A 336 1.28 -6.21 -13.04
CA SER A 336 2.04 -6.47 -11.81
C SER A 336 2.01 -7.94 -11.39
N ASN A 337 0.88 -8.64 -11.59
CA ASN A 337 0.82 -10.08 -11.35
C ASN A 337 1.70 -10.86 -12.34
N ASP A 338 1.71 -10.45 -13.61
CA ASP A 338 2.53 -11.07 -14.64
C ASP A 338 4.03 -10.86 -14.33
N LEU A 339 4.44 -9.69 -13.82
CA LEU A 339 5.79 -9.46 -13.31
C LEU A 339 6.17 -10.38 -12.15
N VAL A 340 5.25 -10.58 -11.20
CA VAL A 340 5.46 -11.50 -10.07
C VAL A 340 5.63 -12.93 -10.53
N ALA A 341 4.89 -13.36 -11.56
CA ALA A 341 5.03 -14.70 -12.13
C ALA A 341 6.42 -14.89 -12.79
N VAL A 342 6.88 -13.91 -13.57
CA VAL A 342 8.21 -13.95 -14.19
C VAL A 342 9.31 -14.00 -13.12
N TRP A 343 9.22 -13.18 -12.07
CA TRP A 343 10.16 -13.22 -10.95
C TRP A 343 10.07 -14.52 -10.15
N GLY A 344 8.86 -15.06 -9.98
CA GLY A 344 8.62 -16.32 -9.27
C GLY A 344 9.38 -17.48 -9.88
N HIS A 345 9.43 -17.56 -11.22
CA HIS A 345 10.22 -18.59 -11.89
C HIS A 345 11.73 -18.48 -11.64
N LEU A 346 12.27 -17.28 -11.45
CA LEU A 346 13.67 -17.09 -11.05
C LEU A 346 13.91 -17.64 -9.64
N VAL A 347 13.01 -17.34 -8.70
CA VAL A 347 13.07 -17.84 -7.32
C VAL A 347 12.95 -19.37 -7.26
N GLU A 348 12.02 -19.96 -8.03
CA GLU A 348 11.84 -21.41 -8.14
C GLU A 348 13.11 -22.09 -8.67
N THR A 349 13.72 -21.52 -9.72
CA THR A 349 14.96 -22.05 -10.31
C THR A 349 16.14 -21.99 -9.32
N GLU A 350 16.28 -20.91 -8.56
CA GLU A 350 17.30 -20.80 -7.51
C GLU A 350 17.08 -21.81 -6.39
N GLN A 351 15.83 -22.04 -6.00
CA GLN A 351 15.47 -23.04 -4.99
C GLN A 351 15.81 -24.46 -5.45
N ASP A 352 15.51 -24.80 -6.70
CA ASP A 352 15.87 -26.10 -7.30
C ASP A 352 17.40 -26.28 -7.36
N ASN A 353 18.15 -25.22 -7.69
CA ASN A 353 19.61 -25.25 -7.68
C ASN A 353 20.18 -25.50 -6.28
N ILE A 354 19.60 -24.89 -5.24
CA ILE A 354 19.98 -25.15 -3.84
C ILE A 354 19.69 -26.61 -3.47
N GLN A 355 18.51 -27.13 -3.83
CA GLN A 355 18.16 -28.52 -3.56
C GLN A 355 19.12 -29.50 -4.25
N ASN A 356 19.48 -29.22 -5.51
CA ASN A 356 20.47 -30.01 -6.25
C ASN A 356 21.85 -29.94 -5.60
N LEU A 357 22.31 -28.75 -5.18
CA LEU A 357 23.59 -28.57 -4.49
C LEU A 357 23.65 -29.35 -3.17
N VAL A 358 22.59 -29.28 -2.36
CA VAL A 358 22.47 -30.05 -1.10
C VAL A 358 22.48 -31.55 -1.37
N THR A 359 21.75 -32.00 -2.38
CA THR A 359 21.68 -33.42 -2.76
C THR A 359 23.03 -33.94 -3.22
N MET A 360 23.74 -33.20 -4.08
CA MET A 360 25.05 -33.58 -4.60
C MET A 360 26.14 -33.56 -3.53
N SER A 361 26.18 -32.53 -2.67
CA SER A 361 27.14 -32.47 -1.57
C SER A 361 26.91 -33.57 -0.53
N SER A 362 25.66 -33.94 -0.27
CA SER A 362 25.32 -35.07 0.61
C SER A 362 25.77 -36.41 0.02
N LEU A 363 25.53 -36.62 -1.29
CA LEU A 363 25.97 -37.84 -1.98
C LEU A 363 27.51 -37.93 -2.02
N LEU A 364 28.20 -36.84 -2.31
CA LEU A 364 29.65 -36.76 -2.30
C LEU A 364 30.22 -37.09 -0.92
N SER A 365 29.64 -36.52 0.14
CA SER A 365 30.05 -36.79 1.53
C SER A 365 29.87 -38.26 1.89
N LEU A 366 28.78 -38.90 1.45
CA LEU A 366 28.55 -40.32 1.64
C LEU A 366 29.59 -41.18 0.91
N VAL A 367 29.91 -40.86 -0.34
CA VAL A 367 30.95 -41.57 -1.11
C VAL A 367 32.32 -41.44 -0.44
N ILE A 368 32.67 -40.25 0.04
CA ILE A 368 33.93 -40.02 0.77
C ILE A 368 33.94 -40.82 2.07
N LEU A 369 32.85 -40.84 2.84
CA LEU A 369 32.73 -41.63 4.07
C LEU A 369 32.91 -43.13 3.83
N ILE A 370 32.29 -43.66 2.77
CA ILE A 370 32.48 -45.06 2.36
C ILE A 370 33.94 -45.29 1.98
N GLY A 371 34.54 -44.39 1.19
CA GLY A 371 35.95 -44.45 0.80
C GLY A 371 36.90 -44.44 1.99
N ILE A 372 36.68 -43.55 2.96
CA ILE A 372 37.44 -43.47 4.22
C ILE A 372 37.28 -44.76 5.02
N SER A 373 36.06 -45.29 5.12
CA SER A 373 35.78 -46.53 5.85
C SER A 373 36.52 -47.72 5.24
N ILE A 374 36.51 -47.85 3.91
CA ILE A 374 37.26 -48.89 3.20
C ILE A 374 38.77 -48.67 3.36
N PHE A 375 39.24 -47.42 3.27
CA PHE A 375 40.65 -47.07 3.40
C PHE A 375 41.21 -47.40 4.79
N ILE A 376 40.54 -46.96 5.86
CA ILE A 376 40.91 -47.25 7.25
C ILE A 376 40.76 -48.75 7.53
N GLY A 377 39.69 -49.37 7.00
CA GLY A 377 39.45 -50.81 7.07
C GLY A 377 40.64 -51.63 6.56
N LYS A 378 41.12 -51.33 5.35
CA LYS A 378 42.23 -52.05 4.73
C LYS A 378 43.60 -51.64 5.27
N SER A 379 43.81 -50.38 5.60
CA SER A 379 45.16 -49.86 5.94
C SER A 379 45.50 -49.95 7.43
N VAL A 380 44.50 -50.00 8.31
CA VAL A 380 44.71 -49.98 9.78
C VAL A 380 43.96 -51.12 10.46
N ILE A 381 42.65 -51.22 10.29
CA ILE A 381 41.81 -52.15 11.07
C ILE A 381 42.17 -53.62 10.77
N GLN A 382 42.17 -54.02 9.50
CA GLN A 382 42.41 -55.41 9.12
C GLN A 382 43.81 -55.91 9.52
N PRO A 383 44.91 -55.15 9.30
CA PRO A 383 46.23 -55.51 9.83
C PRO A 383 46.26 -55.67 11.36
N VAL A 384 45.65 -54.74 12.11
CA VAL A 384 45.60 -54.82 13.59
C VAL A 384 44.87 -56.08 14.05
N ILE A 385 43.73 -56.41 13.43
CA ILE A 385 42.98 -57.63 13.75
C ILE A 385 43.83 -58.87 13.43
N ASN A 386 44.54 -58.89 12.30
CA ASN A 386 45.40 -60.01 11.94
C ASN A 386 46.55 -60.20 12.95
N ILE A 387 47.23 -59.12 13.34
CA ILE A 387 48.28 -59.16 14.38
C ILE A 387 47.70 -59.67 15.71
N SER A 388 46.54 -59.16 16.13
CA SER A 388 45.88 -59.58 17.37
C SER A 388 45.51 -61.06 17.35
N ARG A 389 45.00 -61.58 16.21
CA ARG A 389 44.70 -63.01 16.03
C ARG A 389 45.98 -63.85 16.13
N SER A 390 47.07 -63.42 15.50
CA SER A 390 48.35 -64.14 15.57
C SER A 390 48.93 -64.18 16.98
N LEU A 391 48.85 -63.08 17.73
CA LEU A 391 49.25 -63.02 19.13
C LEU A 391 48.38 -63.91 20.02
N ALA A 392 47.05 -63.93 19.82
CA ALA A 392 46.15 -64.81 20.56
C ALA A 392 46.39 -66.31 20.27
N GLY A 393 46.70 -66.65 19.01
CA GLY A 393 47.15 -68.00 18.66
C GLY A 393 48.48 -68.35 19.34
N THR A 394 49.39 -67.39 19.44
CA THR A 394 50.69 -67.57 20.10
C THR A 394 50.53 -67.80 21.60
N SER A 395 49.66 -67.02 22.27
CA SER A 395 49.39 -67.18 23.70
C SER A 395 48.66 -68.48 24.05
N SER A 396 47.89 -69.04 23.11
CA SER A 396 47.25 -70.37 23.24
C SER A 396 48.16 -71.53 22.84
N GLY A 397 49.45 -71.28 22.57
CA GLY A 397 50.45 -72.32 22.29
C GLY A 397 50.58 -72.71 20.82
N ASN A 398 49.82 -72.10 19.91
CA ASN A 398 49.99 -72.32 18.47
C ASN A 398 51.09 -71.41 17.92
N LEU A 399 52.30 -71.96 17.81
CA LEU A 399 53.44 -71.23 17.25
C LEU A 399 53.60 -71.40 15.74
N HIS A 400 52.99 -72.39 15.10
CA HIS A 400 53.13 -72.66 13.66
C HIS A 400 52.11 -71.87 12.83
N GLN A 401 52.06 -70.55 13.04
CA GLN A 401 51.17 -69.68 12.28
C GLN A 401 51.92 -69.02 11.11
N PRO A 402 51.22 -68.69 10.00
CA PRO A 402 51.82 -67.97 8.87
C PRO A 402 52.43 -66.63 9.31
N GLN A 403 53.52 -66.22 8.68
CA GLN A 403 54.11 -64.90 8.92
C GLN A 403 53.11 -63.80 8.54
N LEU A 404 52.99 -62.80 9.41
CA LEU A 404 52.17 -61.62 9.16
C LEU A 404 52.76 -60.83 7.97
N PRO A 405 51.95 -60.44 6.97
CA PRO A 405 52.43 -59.66 5.85
C PRO A 405 52.82 -58.25 6.31
N VAL A 406 54.02 -57.81 5.95
CA VAL A 406 54.52 -56.46 6.25
C VAL A 406 54.22 -55.55 5.06
N THR A 407 53.05 -54.91 5.08
CA THR A 407 52.54 -54.12 3.95
C THR A 407 52.76 -52.61 4.06
N SER A 408 53.29 -52.12 5.18
CA SER A 408 53.52 -50.70 5.46
C SER A 408 54.84 -50.47 6.20
N ASN A 409 55.31 -49.22 6.21
CA ASN A 409 56.49 -48.78 6.97
C ASN A 409 56.12 -47.95 8.21
N ASP A 410 54.85 -48.00 8.63
CA ASP A 410 54.31 -47.27 9.76
C ASP A 410 54.34 -48.11 11.06
N GLU A 411 53.59 -47.68 12.08
CA GLU A 411 53.47 -48.38 13.36
C GLU A 411 52.95 -49.81 13.19
N ILE A 412 52.04 -50.05 12.23
CA ILE A 412 51.47 -51.37 11.93
C ILE A 412 52.50 -52.28 11.28
N GLY A 413 53.27 -51.73 10.33
CA GLY A 413 54.36 -52.45 9.68
C GLY A 413 55.44 -52.86 10.67
N THR A 414 55.79 -51.94 11.56
CA THR A 414 56.74 -52.18 12.66
C THR A 414 56.22 -53.27 13.60
N LEU A 415 54.96 -53.18 14.03
CA LEU A 415 54.34 -54.17 14.91
C LEU A 415 54.29 -55.57 14.26
N SER A 416 53.99 -55.63 12.96
CA SER A 416 53.99 -56.89 12.20
C SER A 416 55.38 -57.52 12.15
N LYS A 417 56.42 -56.72 11.86
CA LYS A 417 57.83 -57.17 11.90
C LYS A 417 58.23 -57.68 13.29
N SER A 418 57.90 -56.93 14.34
CA SER A 418 58.20 -57.29 15.72
C SER A 418 57.48 -58.57 16.15
N CYS A 419 56.21 -58.74 15.78
CA CYS A 419 55.44 -59.95 16.06
C CYS A 419 56.03 -61.18 15.35
N ASN A 420 56.38 -61.06 14.07
CA ASN A 420 57.05 -62.13 13.32
C ASN A 420 58.39 -62.52 13.97
N LEU A 421 59.20 -61.54 14.38
CA LEU A 421 60.47 -61.77 15.05
C LEU A 421 60.30 -62.46 16.41
N LEU A 422 59.29 -62.05 17.19
CA LEU A 422 58.96 -62.68 18.48
C LEU A 422 58.59 -64.15 18.29
N MET A 423 57.69 -64.45 17.36
CA MET A 423 57.28 -65.82 17.05
C MET A 423 58.46 -66.69 16.61
N GLN A 424 59.32 -66.17 15.72
CA GLN A 424 60.51 -66.87 15.24
C GLN A 424 61.48 -67.20 16.39
N ARG A 425 61.71 -66.24 17.30
CA ARG A 425 62.59 -66.44 18.46
C ARG A 425 62.00 -67.42 19.48
N LEU A 426 60.69 -67.38 19.73
CA LEU A 426 60.00 -68.33 20.61
C LEU A 426 60.03 -69.76 20.06
N GLN A 427 59.78 -69.93 18.75
CA GLN A 427 59.94 -71.22 18.07
C GLN A 427 61.37 -71.75 18.21
N GLY A 428 62.37 -70.90 17.99
CA GLY A 428 63.79 -71.25 18.14
C GLY A 428 64.13 -71.67 19.57
N PHE A 429 63.66 -70.93 20.58
CA PHE A 429 63.90 -71.21 22.00
C PHE A 429 63.27 -72.54 22.44
N ILE A 430 62.02 -72.82 22.05
CA ILE A 430 61.35 -74.10 22.34
C ILE A 430 61.99 -75.27 21.60
N GLY A 431 62.46 -75.04 20.36
CA GLY A 431 63.26 -76.02 19.62
C GLY A 431 64.53 -76.40 20.39
N SER A 432 65.32 -75.40 20.81
CA SER A 432 66.55 -75.61 21.57
C SER A 432 66.33 -76.18 22.99
N SER A 433 65.17 -75.96 23.58
CA SER A 433 64.79 -76.50 24.90
C SER A 433 64.31 -77.96 24.84
N LYS A 434 63.97 -78.50 23.66
CA LYS A 434 63.65 -79.93 23.47
C LYS A 434 64.90 -80.79 23.25
N ASP A 435 66.03 -80.16 22.93
CA ASP A 435 67.33 -80.80 22.66
C ASP A 435 68.25 -80.85 23.91
N ILE A 436 67.73 -80.42 25.08
CA ILE A 436 68.32 -80.60 26.42
C ILE A 436 67.37 -81.50 27.20
#